data_AF-A0A4U1MJG4-F1
#
_entry.id   AF-A0A4U1MJG4-F1
#
_cell.length_a   1.000
_cell.length_b   1.000
_cell.length_c   1.000
_cell.angle_alpha   90.00
_cell.angle_beta   90.00
_cell.angle_gamma   90.00
#
_symmetry.space_group_name_H-M   'P 1'
#
loop_
_entity.id
_entity.type
_entity.pdbx_description
1 polymer ?
#
loop_
_entity_poly.entity_id
_entity_poly.type
_entity_poly.pdbx_seq_one_letter_code
_entity_poly.pdbx_strand_id
1 'polypeptide(L)'
;MNSKKENEPVNKMLLSALFLSFSLLLAACGQDEDVAKDDSKKIDQTKQSNDEAKRTSDDTENDSVVESEENGSTEDDSSNEDEATLDESPTDEENNTDSNESYDLTKENFTENGVSINYPQITGLTDTTKQETLNDLLYKEAHNVLNFYDESDGLDLEIDYTISFQSAYFLSVQYAGSGYVEGAAHPNNLFYTTNVDIQNRERIRLSDAVVLDESFLSLFQSDAFKAVNPDQAEFASDLKANVTLDQLQNADNLDGIGTDQHSETFTYFTDSGLGISIGTSHAAGGHAAFEIMYDDAPDEMWAGDKIRNLLKTYQ
;
A
#
# COMPACT_ATOMS: atom_id res chain seq x y z
N MET A 1 27.39 49.17 -12.44
CA MET A 1 27.30 48.32 -11.23
C MET A 1 26.91 46.93 -11.68
N ASN A 2 27.52 45.87 -11.11
CA ASN A 2 26.94 44.53 -11.09
C ASN A 2 26.75 44.17 -9.62
N SER A 3 25.53 43.85 -9.22
CA SER A 3 25.30 43.22 -7.91
C SER A 3 25.22 41.71 -8.14
N LYS A 4 26.12 40.96 -7.52
CA LYS A 4 25.79 39.57 -7.18
C LYS A 4 24.51 39.58 -6.33
N LYS A 5 23.70 38.54 -6.48
CA LYS A 5 23.01 37.93 -5.34
C LYS A 5 23.73 36.63 -5.07
N GLU A 6 24.07 36.41 -3.82
CA GLU A 6 24.50 35.11 -3.33
C GLU A 6 23.26 34.47 -2.69
N ASN A 7 22.99 33.21 -3.03
CA ASN A 7 21.93 32.44 -2.37
C ASN A 7 22.59 31.67 -1.23
N GLU A 8 22.11 31.85 0.00
CA GLU A 8 22.44 30.96 1.11
C GLU A 8 21.62 29.66 0.97
N PRO A 9 22.19 28.50 1.34
CA PRO A 9 21.41 27.25 1.39
C PRO A 9 20.41 27.30 2.55
N VAL A 10 19.18 26.84 2.31
CA VAL A 10 18.14 26.77 3.34
C VAL A 10 18.40 25.54 4.20
N ASN A 11 19.01 25.76 5.37
CA ASN A 11 19.31 24.70 6.34
C ASN A 11 18.01 24.11 6.93
N LYS A 12 17.49 23.05 6.32
CA LYS A 12 16.39 22.23 6.88
C LYS A 12 16.96 21.35 8.00
N MET A 13 16.40 21.46 9.19
CA MET A 13 16.78 20.59 10.32
C MET A 13 16.38 19.14 10.04
N LEU A 14 17.33 18.19 10.10
CA LEU A 14 16.99 16.78 10.23
C LEU A 14 16.20 16.56 11.53
N LEU A 15 15.03 15.95 11.41
CA LEU A 15 14.17 15.65 12.55
C LEU A 15 14.62 14.34 13.23
N SER A 16 15.67 14.44 14.03
CA SER A 16 16.16 13.34 14.89
C SER A 16 15.07 12.92 15.88
N ALA A 17 14.28 11.91 15.50
CA ALA A 17 13.20 11.34 16.30
C ALA A 17 13.78 10.55 17.48
N LEU A 18 14.04 11.25 18.58
CA LEU A 18 14.67 10.70 19.78
C LEU A 18 13.68 9.82 20.58
N PHE A 19 13.41 8.61 20.11
CA PHE A 19 12.57 7.64 20.81
C PHE A 19 13.14 7.29 22.19
N LEU A 20 12.39 7.61 23.26
CA LEU A 20 12.78 7.27 24.62
C LEU A 20 12.68 5.76 24.84
N SER A 21 13.82 5.12 25.11
CA SER A 21 13.89 3.70 25.50
C SER A 21 13.25 3.48 26.88
N PHE A 22 12.01 2.98 26.88
CA PHE A 22 11.24 2.75 28.10
C PHE A 22 11.78 1.56 28.90
N SER A 23 12.76 1.85 29.75
CA SER A 23 13.47 0.84 30.56
C SER A 23 12.56 0.25 31.63
N LEU A 24 12.00 -0.94 31.36
CA LEU A 24 11.16 -1.69 32.29
C LEU A 24 11.95 -2.20 33.50
N LEU A 25 12.02 -1.38 34.54
CA LEU A 25 12.55 -1.76 35.85
C LEU A 25 11.56 -2.70 36.57
N LEU A 26 11.73 -4.01 36.35
CA LEU A 26 11.04 -5.05 37.13
C LEU A 26 11.54 -5.08 38.59
N ALA A 27 10.91 -4.25 39.42
CA ALA A 27 11.14 -4.21 40.87
C ALA A 27 10.53 -5.44 41.56
N ALA A 28 11.24 -6.57 41.53
CA ALA A 28 10.84 -7.79 42.22
C ALA A 28 11.00 -7.66 43.75
N CYS A 29 9.88 -7.52 44.46
CA CYS A 29 9.77 -7.65 45.90
C CYS A 29 8.52 -8.46 46.23
N GLY A 30 8.66 -9.51 47.04
CA GLY A 30 7.53 -10.24 47.61
C GLY A 30 7.82 -10.64 49.06
N GLN A 31 6.79 -10.62 49.89
CA GLN A 31 6.34 -11.77 50.70
C GLN A 31 5.07 -11.41 51.51
N ASP A 32 4.05 -12.24 51.31
CA ASP A 32 3.15 -12.87 52.31
C ASP A 32 2.32 -12.07 53.33
N GLU A 33 0.99 -12.29 53.26
CA GLU A 33 -0.06 -12.33 54.32
C GLU A 33 -0.30 -11.03 55.16
N ASP A 34 -1.53 -10.66 55.57
CA ASP A 34 -2.62 -11.47 56.17
C ASP A 34 -4.03 -10.81 56.02
N VAL A 35 -5.07 -11.33 56.71
CA VAL A 35 -6.51 -11.18 56.41
C VAL A 35 -7.30 -10.24 57.37
N ALA A 36 -8.24 -9.40 56.87
CA ALA A 36 -9.62 -9.22 57.41
C ALA A 36 -10.52 -8.12 56.76
N LYS A 37 -11.84 -8.34 56.95
CA LYS A 37 -13.09 -7.58 56.67
C LYS A 37 -13.11 -6.12 57.23
N ASP A 38 -14.05 -5.19 56.94
CA ASP A 38 -15.51 -5.36 56.82
C ASP A 38 -16.33 -4.15 56.25
N ASP A 39 -17.58 -4.46 55.87
CA ASP A 39 -18.86 -3.71 55.67
C ASP A 39 -19.04 -2.19 55.35
N SER A 40 -19.70 -1.91 54.20
CA SER A 40 -20.71 -0.84 53.95
C SER A 40 -20.29 0.67 53.94
N LYS A 41 -21.00 1.64 53.30
CA LYS A 41 -22.46 1.80 53.07
C LYS A 41 -22.82 2.81 51.94
N LYS A 42 -24.07 2.75 51.47
CA LYS A 42 -24.74 3.56 50.41
C LYS A 42 -25.32 4.92 50.93
N ILE A 43 -25.74 5.80 50.00
CA ILE A 43 -26.77 6.90 50.06
C ILE A 43 -26.18 8.33 49.91
N ASP A 44 -26.80 9.34 49.26
CA ASP A 44 -27.76 9.48 48.13
C ASP A 44 -28.06 10.99 47.90
N GLN A 45 -28.36 11.43 46.66
CA GLN A 45 -29.08 12.69 46.30
C GLN A 45 -28.47 14.05 46.77
N THR A 46 -28.83 15.27 46.28
CA THR A 46 -29.93 15.74 45.40
C THR A 46 -29.58 17.09 44.72
N LYS A 47 -30.04 17.32 43.46
CA LYS A 47 -30.55 18.61 42.88
C LYS A 47 -29.61 19.86 42.85
N GLN A 48 -29.87 20.95 42.08
CA GLN A 48 -31.10 21.38 41.39
C GLN A 48 -30.84 22.23 40.10
N SER A 49 -31.80 22.16 39.16
CA SER A 49 -32.28 23.15 38.16
C SER A 49 -31.46 24.41 37.78
N ASN A 50 -31.55 24.76 36.49
CA ASN A 50 -32.39 25.90 36.08
C ASN A 50 -33.04 25.68 34.71
N ASP A 51 -34.16 26.36 34.48
CA ASP A 51 -35.08 26.22 33.33
C ASP A 51 -35.06 27.48 32.42
N GLU A 52 -35.91 27.46 31.38
CA GLU A 52 -36.21 28.50 30.35
C GLU A 52 -35.54 28.23 28.98
N ALA A 53 -36.16 27.57 28.01
CA ALA A 53 -37.58 27.36 27.64
C ALA A 53 -38.28 28.54 26.94
N LYS A 54 -38.26 28.52 25.60
CA LYS A 54 -39.41 29.00 24.80
C LYS A 54 -39.57 28.19 23.50
N ARG A 55 -40.75 27.57 23.34
CA ARG A 55 -41.27 26.97 22.10
C ARG A 55 -42.48 27.77 21.61
N THR A 56 -42.79 27.65 20.32
CA THR A 56 -44.11 27.48 19.64
C THR A 56 -43.82 27.47 18.12
N SER A 57 -44.32 26.61 17.22
CA SER A 57 -45.69 26.07 17.02
C SER A 57 -46.68 27.19 16.60
N ASP A 58 -47.75 27.05 15.81
CA ASP A 58 -48.51 25.96 15.13
C ASP A 58 -49.16 26.60 13.84
N ASP A 59 -49.72 25.95 12.81
CA ASP A 59 -49.60 24.63 12.13
C ASP A 59 -50.54 24.61 10.86
N THR A 60 -50.39 23.64 9.92
CA THR A 60 -51.36 23.21 8.83
C THR A 60 -51.87 24.29 7.80
N GLU A 61 -52.49 24.03 6.62
CA GLU A 61 -52.91 22.84 5.82
C GLU A 61 -53.03 23.17 4.29
N ASN A 62 -53.24 22.15 3.44
CA ASN A 62 -53.94 22.02 2.11
C ASN A 62 -54.29 23.27 1.23
N ASP A 63 -54.40 23.25 -0.12
CA ASP A 63 -55.11 22.30 -1.01
C ASP A 63 -54.93 22.57 -2.54
N SER A 64 -55.42 21.62 -3.36
CA SER A 64 -55.99 21.76 -4.72
C SER A 64 -55.10 21.62 -5.97
N VAL A 65 -55.70 21.03 -7.01
CA VAL A 65 -55.12 20.65 -8.32
C VAL A 65 -56.01 21.14 -9.46
N VAL A 66 -55.41 21.72 -10.51
CA VAL A 66 -55.92 21.85 -11.89
C VAL A 66 -54.65 21.74 -12.78
N GLU A 67 -54.52 20.86 -13.79
CA GLU A 67 -55.15 20.93 -15.12
C GLU A 67 -54.87 22.27 -15.87
N SER A 68 -54.61 22.33 -17.19
CA SER A 68 -54.66 21.29 -18.23
C SER A 68 -53.97 21.74 -19.54
N GLU A 69 -53.92 20.81 -20.51
CA GLU A 69 -53.88 21.01 -21.98
C GLU A 69 -52.58 21.49 -22.67
N GLU A 70 -52.37 20.84 -23.80
CA GLU A 70 -51.28 20.91 -24.79
C GLU A 70 -51.67 21.84 -25.97
N ASN A 71 -50.89 21.79 -27.05
CA ASN A 71 -51.31 22.06 -28.44
C ASN A 71 -51.33 23.55 -28.86
N GLY A 72 -50.65 23.98 -29.94
CA GLY A 72 -49.74 23.25 -30.84
C GLY A 72 -49.66 23.91 -32.23
N SER A 73 -49.39 23.10 -33.25
CA SER A 73 -49.54 23.39 -34.70
C SER A 73 -48.59 24.42 -35.36
N THR A 74 -48.12 24.23 -36.60
CA THR A 74 -47.95 23.00 -37.43
C THR A 74 -47.03 23.31 -38.65
N GLU A 75 -46.75 22.29 -39.47
CA GLU A 75 -46.67 22.36 -40.96
C GLU A 75 -45.42 23.02 -41.61
N ASP A 76 -44.86 22.51 -42.73
CA ASP A 76 -45.15 21.26 -43.46
C ASP A 76 -43.99 20.80 -44.39
N ASP A 77 -44.24 19.67 -45.07
CA ASP A 77 -43.82 19.30 -46.43
C ASP A 77 -42.55 18.45 -46.63
N SER A 78 -42.70 17.16 -46.31
CA SER A 78 -42.64 16.04 -47.27
C SER A 78 -41.52 15.97 -48.33
N SER A 79 -40.81 14.83 -48.38
CA SER A 79 -41.01 13.87 -49.49
C SER A 79 -40.38 12.49 -49.24
N ASN A 80 -40.97 11.49 -49.93
CA ASN A 80 -40.55 10.08 -50.09
C ASN A 80 -39.08 9.90 -50.58
N GLU A 81 -38.47 8.70 -50.63
CA GLU A 81 -39.02 7.34 -50.79
C GLU A 81 -38.08 6.24 -50.24
N ASP A 82 -38.47 4.97 -50.32
CA ASP A 82 -37.73 3.80 -49.80
C ASP A 82 -36.41 3.50 -50.54
N GLU A 83 -35.38 3.04 -49.82
CA GLU A 83 -34.89 1.65 -49.92
C GLU A 83 -33.93 1.28 -48.76
N ALA A 84 -33.64 -0.01 -48.59
CA ALA A 84 -32.84 -0.52 -47.47
C ALA A 84 -31.41 -0.90 -47.87
N THR A 85 -30.42 -0.39 -47.12
CA THR A 85 -29.06 -0.94 -47.05
C THR A 85 -28.64 -1.10 -45.60
N LEU A 86 -28.20 -2.30 -45.24
CA LEU A 86 -27.41 -2.53 -44.03
C LEU A 86 -26.02 -1.98 -44.31
N ASP A 87 -25.56 -1.01 -43.51
CA ASP A 87 -24.19 -0.50 -43.56
C ASP A 87 -23.43 -0.97 -42.31
N GLU A 88 -22.15 -1.30 -42.47
CA GLU A 88 -21.36 -1.99 -41.45
C GLU A 88 -20.71 -0.97 -40.51
N SER A 89 -21.13 -0.95 -39.25
CA SER A 89 -20.33 -0.31 -38.20
C SER A 89 -19.06 -1.13 -38.01
N PRO A 90 -17.85 -0.54 -38.12
CA PRO A 90 -16.62 -1.30 -38.05
C PRO A 90 -16.48 -1.96 -36.67
N THR A 91 -16.21 -3.26 -36.68
CA THR A 91 -15.74 -3.98 -35.50
C THR A 91 -14.29 -3.61 -35.26
N ASP A 92 -14.03 -2.88 -34.18
CA ASP A 92 -12.68 -2.80 -33.60
C ASP A 92 -12.31 -4.20 -33.09
N GLU A 93 -11.69 -5.00 -33.95
CA GLU A 93 -11.11 -6.29 -33.56
C GLU A 93 -9.92 -6.03 -32.63
N GLU A 94 -10.16 -6.05 -31.32
CA GLU A 94 -9.13 -6.35 -30.34
C GLU A 94 -8.45 -7.67 -30.75
N ASN A 95 -7.31 -7.54 -31.41
CA ASN A 95 -6.40 -8.64 -31.70
C ASN A 95 -5.63 -9.01 -30.42
N ASN A 96 -6.39 -9.30 -29.35
CA ASN A 96 -5.91 -9.83 -28.09
C ASN A 96 -5.55 -11.31 -28.28
N THR A 97 -4.52 -11.51 -29.11
CA THR A 97 -3.80 -12.77 -29.20
C THR A 97 -3.05 -12.92 -27.89
N ASP A 98 -3.57 -13.72 -26.96
CA ASP A 98 -2.88 -14.12 -25.72
C ASP A 98 -1.69 -15.04 -26.05
N SER A 99 -0.71 -14.48 -26.75
CA SER A 99 0.61 -15.04 -26.91
C SER A 99 1.27 -14.97 -25.55
N ASN A 100 1.22 -16.10 -24.84
CA ASN A 100 1.82 -16.35 -23.54
C ASN A 100 3.37 -16.30 -23.66
N GLU A 101 3.90 -15.09 -23.81
CA GLU A 101 5.33 -14.81 -23.98
C GLU A 101 6.07 -15.04 -22.66
N SER A 102 6.78 -16.16 -22.57
CA SER A 102 7.79 -16.38 -21.53
C SER A 102 8.94 -15.39 -21.71
N TYR A 103 9.52 -14.97 -20.58
CA TYR A 103 10.73 -14.14 -20.53
C TYR A 103 11.72 -14.70 -19.52
N ASP A 104 13.00 -14.43 -19.77
CA ASP A 104 14.12 -14.78 -18.88
C ASP A 104 14.55 -13.55 -18.06
N LEU A 105 15.08 -13.78 -16.85
CA LEU A 105 15.59 -12.73 -15.96
C LEU A 105 17.11 -12.79 -15.85
N THR A 106 17.76 -11.64 -16.01
CA THR A 106 19.19 -11.44 -15.75
C THR A 106 19.41 -10.47 -14.59
N LYS A 107 20.41 -10.71 -13.75
CA LYS A 107 20.86 -9.74 -12.74
C LYS A 107 21.66 -8.63 -13.42
N GLU A 108 21.27 -7.38 -13.16
CA GLU A 108 22.05 -6.18 -13.46
C GLU A 108 22.47 -5.50 -12.14
N ASN A 109 23.52 -4.69 -12.18
CA ASN A 109 24.05 -3.98 -11.02
C ASN A 109 24.32 -2.49 -11.33
N PHE A 110 23.76 -1.61 -10.51
CA PHE A 110 24.17 -0.21 -10.43
C PHE A 110 25.19 -0.06 -9.30
N THR A 111 26.36 0.50 -9.58
CA THR A 111 27.38 0.85 -8.57
C THR A 111 27.90 2.26 -8.81
N GLU A 112 27.69 3.16 -7.85
CA GLU A 112 28.23 4.53 -7.87
C GLU A 112 28.38 5.09 -6.43
N ASN A 113 29.49 5.77 -6.13
CA ASN A 113 29.71 6.59 -4.93
C ASN A 113 29.36 5.95 -3.56
N GLY A 114 29.49 4.63 -3.42
CA GLY A 114 29.15 3.88 -2.19
C GLY A 114 27.82 3.14 -2.25
N VAL A 115 27.03 3.36 -3.30
CA VAL A 115 25.85 2.56 -3.64
C VAL A 115 26.26 1.34 -4.46
N SER A 116 25.67 0.18 -4.16
CA SER A 116 25.60 -1.01 -5.00
C SER A 116 24.19 -1.62 -4.92
N ILE A 117 23.38 -1.41 -5.95
CA ILE A 117 22.02 -1.96 -6.07
C ILE A 117 22.01 -3.02 -7.17
N ASN A 118 21.70 -4.27 -6.81
CA ASN A 118 21.38 -5.32 -7.78
C ASN A 118 19.87 -5.34 -8.04
N TYR A 119 19.48 -5.54 -9.30
CA TYR A 119 18.07 -5.58 -9.71
C TYR A 119 17.88 -6.51 -10.93
N PRO A 120 16.66 -7.03 -11.16
CA PRO A 120 16.38 -7.85 -12.33
C PRO A 120 16.20 -7.00 -13.59
N GLN A 121 16.56 -7.60 -14.72
CA GLN A 121 16.23 -7.14 -16.07
C GLN A 121 15.55 -8.27 -16.84
N ILE A 122 14.47 -7.94 -17.53
CA ILE A 122 13.70 -8.83 -18.41
C ILE A 122 14.40 -8.94 -19.76
N THR A 123 14.49 -10.17 -20.26
CA THR A 123 15.11 -10.53 -21.53
C THR A 123 14.27 -11.58 -22.28
N GLY A 124 14.38 -11.62 -23.60
CA GLY A 124 13.77 -12.67 -24.44
C GLY A 124 12.34 -12.38 -24.92
N LEU A 125 11.74 -11.23 -24.60
CA LEU A 125 10.46 -10.81 -25.18
C LEU A 125 10.59 -10.48 -26.67
N THR A 126 9.56 -10.77 -27.47
CA THR A 126 9.56 -10.43 -28.90
C THR A 126 9.34 -8.92 -29.11
N ASP A 127 8.49 -8.30 -28.28
CA ASP A 127 8.31 -6.84 -28.25
C ASP A 127 9.43 -6.19 -27.42
N THR A 128 10.43 -5.65 -28.11
CA THR A 128 11.53 -4.91 -27.51
C THR A 128 11.08 -3.62 -26.82
N THR A 129 9.99 -2.99 -27.27
CA THR A 129 9.46 -1.75 -26.67
C THR A 129 8.82 -2.04 -25.32
N LYS A 130 8.06 -3.13 -25.22
CA LYS A 130 7.54 -3.68 -23.96
C LYS A 130 8.69 -4.05 -23.03
N GLN A 131 9.73 -4.72 -23.53
CA GLN A 131 10.91 -5.09 -22.73
C GLN A 131 11.65 -3.86 -22.18
N GLU A 132 11.92 -2.86 -23.03
CA GLU A 132 12.56 -1.60 -22.63
C GLU A 132 11.73 -0.85 -21.57
N THR A 133 10.40 -0.82 -21.73
CA THR A 133 9.49 -0.16 -20.77
C THR A 133 9.46 -0.88 -19.42
N LEU A 134 9.42 -2.22 -19.40
CA LEU A 134 9.47 -3.01 -18.17
C LEU A 134 10.83 -2.87 -17.46
N ASN A 135 11.91 -2.80 -18.22
CA ASN A 135 13.27 -2.66 -17.68
C ASN A 135 13.52 -1.26 -17.11
N ASP A 136 12.97 -0.21 -17.71
CA ASP A 136 12.94 1.16 -17.19
C ASP A 136 12.08 1.26 -15.90
N LEU A 137 10.96 0.55 -15.82
CA LEU A 137 10.17 0.43 -14.58
C LEU A 137 10.96 -0.28 -13.48
N LEU A 138 11.51 -1.48 -13.74
CA LEU A 138 12.30 -2.23 -12.77
C LEU A 138 13.53 -1.46 -12.29
N TYR A 139 14.20 -0.73 -13.20
CA TYR A 139 15.29 0.18 -12.85
C TYR A 139 14.82 1.26 -11.86
N LYS A 140 13.75 1.99 -12.18
CA LYS A 140 13.25 3.10 -11.34
C LYS A 140 12.86 2.62 -9.95
N GLU A 141 12.07 1.56 -9.86
CA GLU A 141 11.59 1.04 -8.59
C GLU A 141 12.73 0.52 -7.71
N ALA A 142 13.75 -0.13 -8.31
CA ALA A 142 14.96 -0.52 -7.60
C ALA A 142 15.77 0.69 -7.06
N HIS A 143 15.75 1.83 -7.75
CA HIS A 143 16.51 3.03 -7.37
C HIS A 143 15.76 4.00 -6.45
N ASN A 144 14.43 3.91 -6.32
CA ASN A 144 13.63 4.80 -5.46
C ASN A 144 14.07 4.81 -3.98
N VAL A 145 14.75 3.75 -3.51
CA VAL A 145 15.37 3.70 -2.17
C VAL A 145 16.39 4.83 -1.93
N LEU A 146 17.02 5.36 -2.98
CA LEU A 146 17.98 6.47 -2.90
C LEU A 146 17.33 7.77 -2.42
N ASN A 147 16.01 7.94 -2.62
CA ASN A 147 15.26 9.11 -2.15
C ASN A 147 15.25 9.21 -0.61
N PHE A 148 15.53 8.12 0.11
CA PHE A 148 15.69 8.12 1.58
C PHE A 148 17.00 8.79 2.02
N TYR A 149 18.00 8.82 1.14
CA TYR A 149 19.38 9.24 1.42
C TYR A 149 19.79 10.49 0.62
N ASP A 150 18.82 11.29 0.16
CA ASP A 150 19.05 12.45 -0.72
C ASP A 150 20.13 13.42 -0.17
N GLU A 151 21.02 13.88 -1.04
CA GLU A 151 22.23 14.66 -0.78
C GLU A 151 23.17 14.16 0.36
N SER A 152 23.11 12.87 0.76
CA SER A 152 23.94 12.33 1.86
C SER A 152 25.37 11.98 1.45
N ASP A 153 26.33 12.87 1.77
CA ASP A 153 27.76 12.56 1.77
C ASP A 153 28.07 11.33 2.66
N GLY A 154 28.91 10.41 2.18
CA GLY A 154 29.35 9.24 2.96
C GLY A 154 28.30 8.13 3.10
N LEU A 155 27.42 7.99 2.11
CA LEU A 155 26.50 6.85 1.97
C LEU A 155 27.27 5.55 1.59
N ASP A 156 26.93 4.47 2.28
CA ASP A 156 27.31 3.09 1.98
C ASP A 156 26.01 2.27 1.92
N LEU A 157 25.62 1.79 0.74
CA LEU A 157 24.30 1.21 0.48
C LEU A 157 24.42 -0.05 -0.38
N GLU A 158 24.26 -1.21 0.24
CA GLU A 158 24.21 -2.51 -0.44
C GLU A 158 22.77 -3.02 -0.49
N ILE A 159 22.24 -3.27 -1.69
CA ILE A 159 20.95 -3.93 -1.94
C ILE A 159 21.15 -5.15 -2.86
N ASP A 160 20.51 -6.26 -2.52
CA ASP A 160 20.27 -7.36 -3.45
C ASP A 160 18.76 -7.71 -3.51
N TYR A 161 18.37 -8.51 -4.49
CA TYR A 161 16.98 -8.86 -4.74
C TYR A 161 16.74 -10.38 -4.73
N THR A 162 15.50 -10.75 -4.44
CA THR A 162 14.95 -12.10 -4.60
C THR A 162 13.68 -12.01 -5.44
N ILE A 163 13.53 -12.90 -6.42
CA ILE A 163 12.26 -13.08 -7.14
C ILE A 163 11.38 -13.99 -6.28
N SER A 164 10.29 -13.46 -5.74
CA SER A 164 9.35 -14.25 -4.93
C SER A 164 8.27 -14.93 -5.76
N PHE A 165 7.94 -14.36 -6.93
CA PHE A 165 7.05 -14.98 -7.91
C PHE A 165 7.39 -14.56 -9.34
N GLN A 166 7.27 -15.49 -10.30
CA GLN A 166 7.45 -15.22 -11.73
C GLN A 166 6.47 -16.06 -12.56
N SER A 167 5.58 -15.39 -13.29
CA SER A 167 4.81 -15.95 -14.40
C SER A 167 5.04 -15.12 -15.67
N ALA A 168 4.61 -15.61 -16.83
CA ALA A 168 4.63 -14.83 -18.07
C ALA A 168 3.77 -13.55 -18.02
N TYR A 169 2.87 -13.44 -17.03
CA TYR A 169 1.93 -12.33 -16.85
C TYR A 169 2.34 -11.41 -15.69
N PHE A 170 3.12 -11.89 -14.72
CA PHE A 170 3.35 -11.18 -13.46
C PHE A 170 4.75 -11.47 -12.89
N LEU A 171 5.35 -10.46 -12.28
CA LEU A 171 6.65 -10.56 -11.60
C LEU A 171 6.55 -9.92 -10.21
N SER A 172 7.02 -10.61 -9.18
CA SER A 172 7.14 -10.07 -7.82
C SER A 172 8.59 -10.15 -7.35
N VAL A 173 9.14 -8.98 -6.99
CA VAL A 173 10.53 -8.78 -6.59
C VAL A 173 10.56 -8.23 -5.17
N GLN A 174 11.34 -8.87 -4.30
CA GLN A 174 11.72 -8.33 -3.00
C GLN A 174 13.15 -7.79 -3.09
N TYR A 175 13.38 -6.58 -2.60
CA TYR A 175 14.70 -5.98 -2.43
C TYR A 175 15.02 -5.91 -0.95
N ALA A 176 16.22 -6.35 -0.57
CA ALA A 176 16.66 -6.35 0.81
C ALA A 176 18.15 -6.00 0.90
N GLY A 177 18.54 -5.34 2.00
CA GLY A 177 19.93 -4.96 2.21
C GLY A 177 20.11 -3.99 3.37
N SER A 178 21.15 -3.16 3.29
CA SER A 178 21.44 -2.17 4.33
C SER A 178 22.03 -0.88 3.78
N GLY A 179 21.59 0.24 4.34
CA GLY A 179 22.13 1.57 4.05
C GLY A 179 22.65 2.28 5.31
N TYR A 180 23.88 2.77 5.25
CA TYR A 180 24.58 3.49 6.30
C TYR A 180 25.05 4.86 5.79
N VAL A 181 25.00 5.89 6.63
CA VAL A 181 25.56 7.22 6.34
C VAL A 181 26.63 7.53 7.39
N GLU A 182 27.76 8.10 6.97
CA GLU A 182 28.89 8.37 7.87
C GLU A 182 28.45 9.14 9.13
N GLY A 183 28.73 8.56 10.30
CA GLY A 183 28.36 9.13 11.60
C GLY A 183 26.99 8.69 12.15
N ALA A 184 26.20 7.91 11.39
CA ALA A 184 25.03 7.22 11.93
C ALA A 184 25.43 6.20 13.02
N ALA A 185 24.51 5.91 13.94
CA ALA A 185 24.77 5.02 15.09
C ALA A 185 24.86 3.54 14.71
N HIS A 186 24.16 3.13 13.64
CA HIS A 186 24.16 1.81 13.02
C HIS A 186 23.61 1.95 11.58
N PRO A 187 23.79 0.94 10.70
CA PRO A 187 23.07 0.87 9.43
C PRO A 187 21.56 0.74 9.64
N ASN A 188 20.78 1.14 8.65
CA ASN A 188 19.37 0.74 8.53
C ASN A 188 19.31 -0.58 7.75
N ASN A 189 18.48 -1.51 8.22
CA ASN A 189 18.10 -2.67 7.40
C ASN A 189 16.93 -2.22 6.50
N LEU A 190 17.03 -2.51 5.20
CA LEU A 190 16.08 -2.04 4.20
C LEU A 190 15.34 -3.24 3.61
N PHE A 191 14.03 -3.11 3.46
CA PHE A 191 13.18 -4.04 2.72
C PHE A 191 12.16 -3.24 1.92
N TYR A 192 12.01 -3.53 0.63
CA TYR A 192 10.99 -2.96 -0.24
C TYR A 192 10.70 -3.90 -1.41
N THR A 193 9.64 -3.64 -2.19
CA THR A 193 9.17 -4.59 -3.21
C THR A 193 8.86 -3.89 -4.54
N THR A 194 8.73 -4.69 -5.60
CA THR A 194 8.13 -4.26 -6.86
C THR A 194 7.33 -5.41 -7.45
N ASN A 195 6.05 -5.18 -7.70
CA ASN A 195 5.18 -6.13 -8.38
C ASN A 195 4.77 -5.55 -9.73
N VAL A 196 4.86 -6.32 -10.81
CA VAL A 196 4.70 -5.82 -12.18
C VAL A 196 3.75 -6.69 -12.98
N ASP A 197 2.70 -6.07 -13.52
CA ASP A 197 1.87 -6.61 -14.61
C ASP A 197 2.66 -6.54 -15.92
N ILE A 198 3.07 -7.69 -16.44
CA ILE A 198 3.96 -7.82 -17.60
C ILE A 198 3.22 -7.49 -18.92
N GLN A 199 1.90 -7.64 -18.97
CA GLN A 199 1.12 -7.32 -20.17
C GLN A 199 0.87 -5.80 -20.28
N ASN A 200 0.48 -5.17 -19.18
CA ASN A 200 0.13 -3.75 -19.15
C ASN A 200 1.35 -2.84 -18.90
N ARG A 201 2.46 -3.39 -18.40
CA ARG A 201 3.68 -2.67 -17.97
C ARG A 201 3.41 -1.74 -16.78
N GLU A 202 2.58 -2.22 -15.86
CA GLU A 202 2.10 -1.46 -14.69
C GLU A 202 2.69 -2.00 -13.39
N ARG A 203 3.01 -1.10 -12.46
CA ARG A 203 3.25 -1.46 -11.06
C ARG A 203 1.91 -1.84 -10.42
N ILE A 204 1.89 -2.94 -9.67
CA ILE A 204 0.76 -3.37 -8.85
C ILE A 204 1.10 -3.13 -7.37
N ARG A 205 0.28 -2.33 -6.69
CA ARG A 205 0.33 -2.09 -5.25
C ARG A 205 -0.72 -2.94 -4.54
N LEU A 206 -0.64 -3.06 -3.22
CA LEU A 206 -1.66 -3.71 -2.39
C LEU A 206 -3.08 -3.21 -2.71
N SER A 207 -3.26 -1.90 -2.87
CA SER A 207 -4.53 -1.25 -3.22
C SER A 207 -5.16 -1.72 -4.52
N ASP A 208 -4.36 -2.29 -5.43
CA ASP A 208 -4.80 -2.74 -6.76
C ASP A 208 -5.08 -4.26 -6.76
N ALA A 209 -4.70 -4.95 -5.68
CA ALA A 209 -4.85 -6.38 -5.48
C ALA A 209 -5.97 -6.74 -4.48
N VAL A 210 -6.22 -5.91 -3.46
CA VAL A 210 -7.11 -6.25 -2.34
C VAL A 210 -8.09 -5.12 -1.98
N VAL A 211 -9.24 -5.48 -1.40
CA VAL A 211 -10.21 -4.54 -0.84
C VAL A 211 -9.70 -4.05 0.51
N LEU A 212 -9.11 -2.86 0.54
CA LEU A 212 -8.56 -2.27 1.77
C LEU A 212 -9.63 -1.60 2.63
N ASP A 213 -10.26 -2.40 3.50
CA ASP A 213 -11.22 -1.98 4.52
C ASP A 213 -10.85 -2.47 5.94
N GLU A 214 -11.72 -2.22 6.92
CA GLU A 214 -11.59 -2.70 8.30
C GLU A 214 -11.60 -4.24 8.41
N SER A 215 -12.25 -4.93 7.47
CA SER A 215 -12.27 -6.40 7.39
C SER A 215 -10.90 -6.94 7.00
N PHE A 216 -10.25 -6.32 5.99
CA PHE A 216 -8.88 -6.62 5.60
C PHE A 216 -7.88 -6.30 6.71
N LEU A 217 -8.01 -5.14 7.36
CA LEU A 217 -7.16 -4.78 8.51
C LEU A 217 -7.27 -5.82 9.64
N SER A 218 -8.50 -6.22 9.97
CA SER A 218 -8.77 -7.27 10.96
C SER A 218 -8.17 -8.61 10.56
N LEU A 219 -8.25 -8.98 9.27
CA LEU A 219 -7.66 -10.21 8.73
C LEU A 219 -6.13 -10.18 8.83
N PHE A 220 -5.48 -9.07 8.45
CA PHE A 220 -4.04 -8.89 8.59
C PHE A 220 -3.58 -8.99 10.04
N GLN A 221 -4.26 -8.32 10.96
CA GLN A 221 -3.94 -8.37 12.40
C GLN A 221 -4.16 -9.76 13.01
N SER A 222 -5.11 -10.56 12.48
CA SER A 222 -5.43 -11.90 12.97
C SER A 222 -4.30 -12.93 12.77
N ASP A 223 -4.49 -14.13 13.34
CA ASP A 223 -3.64 -15.30 13.11
C ASP A 223 -3.63 -15.82 11.65
N ALA A 224 -4.45 -15.30 10.73
CA ALA A 224 -4.42 -15.74 9.32
C ALA A 224 -3.07 -15.43 8.65
N PHE A 225 -2.56 -14.21 8.85
CA PHE A 225 -1.24 -13.80 8.36
C PHE A 225 -0.14 -14.29 9.31
N LYS A 226 0.61 -15.32 8.89
CA LYS A 226 1.68 -15.98 9.66
C LYS A 226 3.01 -15.28 9.47
N ALA A 227 3.81 -15.12 10.54
CA ALA A 227 5.16 -14.59 10.45
C ALA A 227 6.06 -15.53 9.62
N VAL A 228 6.77 -14.97 8.63
CA VAL A 228 7.68 -15.71 7.75
C VAL A 228 9.00 -16.04 8.48
N ASN A 229 9.47 -15.13 9.34
CA ASN A 229 10.58 -15.38 10.24
C ASN A 229 10.09 -16.06 11.53
N PRO A 230 10.52 -17.29 11.86
CA PRO A 230 10.13 -17.98 13.10
C PRO A 230 10.47 -17.21 14.38
N ASP A 231 11.57 -16.44 14.39
CA ASP A 231 11.99 -15.66 15.56
C ASP A 231 11.06 -14.47 15.85
N GLN A 232 10.26 -14.05 14.85
CA GLN A 232 9.24 -13.00 14.99
C GLN A 232 7.84 -13.57 15.31
N ALA A 233 7.66 -14.90 15.28
CA ALA A 233 6.34 -15.52 15.41
C ALA A 233 5.68 -15.33 16.79
N GLU A 234 6.46 -15.33 17.87
CA GLU A 234 5.93 -15.07 19.24
C GLU A 234 5.45 -13.62 19.41
N PHE A 235 6.01 -12.68 18.65
CA PHE A 235 5.69 -11.24 18.69
C PHE A 235 4.74 -10.80 17.57
N ALA A 236 4.25 -11.73 16.74
CA ALA A 236 3.46 -11.44 15.54
C ALA A 236 2.19 -10.63 15.84
N SER A 237 1.55 -10.85 16.98
CA SER A 237 0.38 -10.06 17.40
C SER A 237 0.76 -8.62 17.73
N ASP A 238 1.78 -8.41 18.57
CA ASP A 238 2.22 -7.08 19.02
C ASP A 238 2.74 -6.21 17.87
N LEU A 239 3.46 -6.83 16.92
CA LEU A 239 3.97 -6.17 15.71
C LEU A 239 2.83 -5.67 14.80
N LYS A 240 1.76 -6.47 14.63
CA LYS A 240 0.64 -6.13 13.75
C LYS A 240 -0.42 -5.26 14.42
N ALA A 241 -0.57 -5.32 15.74
CA ALA A 241 -1.63 -4.64 16.50
C ALA A 241 -1.64 -3.10 16.36
N ASN A 242 -0.53 -2.49 15.94
CA ASN A 242 -0.41 -1.04 15.74
C ASN A 242 -0.47 -0.62 14.26
N VAL A 243 -0.59 -1.58 13.33
CA VAL A 243 -0.73 -1.28 11.89
C VAL A 243 -2.11 -0.68 11.63
N THR A 244 -2.17 0.40 10.85
CA THR A 244 -3.41 1.10 10.50
C THR A 244 -3.85 0.82 9.06
N LEU A 245 -5.12 1.08 8.76
CA LEU A 245 -5.63 1.01 7.39
C LEU A 245 -4.89 1.98 6.46
N ASP A 246 -4.55 3.19 6.95
CA ASP A 246 -3.77 4.18 6.20
C ASP A 246 -2.39 3.65 5.78
N GLN A 247 -1.71 2.87 6.63
CA GLN A 247 -0.41 2.27 6.29
C GLN A 247 -0.52 1.22 5.19
N LEU A 248 -1.59 0.41 5.21
CA LEU A 248 -1.91 -0.56 4.16
C LEU A 248 -2.31 0.13 2.84
N GLN A 249 -3.08 1.22 2.90
CA GLN A 249 -3.44 2.03 1.72
C GLN A 249 -2.24 2.76 1.10
N ASN A 250 -1.23 3.09 1.90
CA ASN A 250 0.05 3.64 1.45
C ASN A 250 1.13 2.57 1.21
N ALA A 251 0.80 1.27 1.28
CA ALA A 251 1.76 0.21 0.99
C ALA A 251 2.29 0.29 -0.45
N ASP A 252 3.54 -0.16 -0.68
CA ASP A 252 4.21 -0.11 -1.98
C ASP A 252 4.40 1.32 -2.56
N ASN A 253 4.28 2.36 -1.73
CA ASN A 253 4.49 3.75 -2.14
C ASN A 253 5.97 4.13 -2.13
N LEU A 254 6.71 3.69 -3.16
CA LEU A 254 8.11 4.09 -3.35
C LEU A 254 8.25 5.57 -3.76
N ASP A 255 7.23 6.14 -4.40
CA ASP A 255 7.22 7.54 -4.86
C ASP A 255 7.20 8.54 -3.69
N GLY A 256 6.68 8.12 -2.54
CA GLY A 256 6.57 8.92 -1.31
C GLY A 256 7.72 8.75 -0.31
N ILE A 257 8.79 8.01 -0.64
CA ILE A 257 9.93 7.78 0.27
C ILE A 257 10.52 9.11 0.79
N GLY A 258 10.83 9.14 2.09
CA GLY A 258 11.36 10.34 2.76
C GLY A 258 10.35 11.47 3.01
N THR A 259 9.05 11.26 2.71
CA THR A 259 7.98 12.25 2.91
C THR A 259 6.95 11.82 3.95
N ASP A 260 6.02 12.71 4.30
CA ASP A 260 4.85 12.41 5.15
C ASP A 260 3.91 11.32 4.58
N GLN A 261 4.13 10.87 3.33
CA GLN A 261 3.40 9.79 2.66
C GLN A 261 4.20 8.48 2.57
N HIS A 262 5.40 8.44 3.16
CA HIS A 262 6.23 7.24 3.21
C HIS A 262 5.54 6.13 4.02
N SER A 263 5.44 4.93 3.45
CA SER A 263 5.09 3.72 4.18
C SER A 263 6.29 2.78 4.17
N GLU A 264 6.60 2.20 5.33
CA GLU A 264 7.49 1.03 5.46
C GLU A 264 6.70 -0.28 5.27
N THR A 265 5.52 -0.22 4.63
CA THR A 265 4.67 -1.37 4.32
C THR A 265 4.85 -1.76 2.85
N PHE A 266 5.22 -3.00 2.60
CA PHE A 266 5.57 -3.52 1.28
C PHE A 266 5.01 -4.90 1.06
N THR A 267 4.48 -5.16 -0.13
CA THR A 267 3.76 -6.38 -0.45
C THR A 267 4.42 -7.12 -1.60
N TYR A 268 4.36 -8.44 -1.52
CA TYR A 268 4.92 -9.35 -2.50
C TYR A 268 4.02 -10.58 -2.63
N PHE A 269 4.21 -11.29 -3.72
CA PHE A 269 3.45 -12.50 -4.04
C PHE A 269 4.43 -13.68 -4.12
N THR A 270 3.95 -14.87 -3.79
CA THR A 270 4.68 -16.14 -3.92
C THR A 270 3.83 -17.12 -4.74
N ASP A 271 4.32 -18.33 -5.01
CA ASP A 271 3.50 -19.38 -5.63
C ASP A 271 2.28 -19.78 -4.77
N SER A 272 2.31 -19.50 -3.46
CA SER A 272 1.34 -20.01 -2.48
C SER A 272 0.64 -18.96 -1.62
N GLY A 273 0.98 -17.66 -1.72
CA GLY A 273 0.40 -16.66 -0.83
C GLY A 273 0.68 -15.18 -1.17
N LEU A 274 -0.01 -14.31 -0.44
CA LEU A 274 0.23 -12.87 -0.39
C LEU A 274 1.06 -12.56 0.87
N GLY A 275 2.24 -11.98 0.67
CA GLY A 275 3.12 -11.49 1.72
C GLY A 275 2.99 -9.99 1.92
N ILE A 276 2.96 -9.57 3.18
CA ILE A 276 2.99 -8.17 3.61
C ILE A 276 4.10 -8.02 4.65
N SER A 277 5.09 -7.20 4.32
CA SER A 277 6.14 -6.75 5.23
C SER A 277 5.79 -5.38 5.80
N ILE A 278 6.10 -5.17 7.07
CA ILE A 278 6.00 -3.89 7.78
C ILE A 278 7.35 -3.51 8.40
N GLY A 279 7.64 -2.21 8.45
CA GLY A 279 8.80 -1.66 9.16
C GLY A 279 8.76 -1.98 10.65
N THR A 280 9.93 -2.22 11.24
CA THR A 280 10.11 -2.46 12.67
C THR A 280 11.38 -1.78 13.19
N SER A 281 11.55 -1.72 14.52
CA SER A 281 12.81 -1.20 15.08
C SER A 281 14.02 -2.03 14.60
N HIS A 282 15.19 -1.41 14.47
CA HIS A 282 16.44 -2.10 14.12
C HIS A 282 16.70 -3.34 15.03
N ALA A 283 16.35 -3.25 16.32
CA ALA A 283 16.48 -4.36 17.27
C ALA A 283 15.50 -5.54 17.05
N ALA A 284 14.45 -5.34 16.26
CA ALA A 284 13.48 -6.36 15.85
C ALA A 284 13.73 -6.90 14.42
N GLY A 285 14.78 -6.41 13.75
CA GLY A 285 15.17 -6.79 12.39
C GLY A 285 15.05 -5.67 11.35
N GLY A 286 14.41 -4.54 11.68
CA GLY A 286 14.15 -3.43 10.74
C GLY A 286 12.89 -3.62 9.89
N HIS A 287 12.49 -4.86 9.63
CA HIS A 287 11.17 -5.20 9.10
C HIS A 287 10.67 -6.54 9.67
N ALA A 288 9.39 -6.84 9.48
CA ALA A 288 8.77 -8.14 9.77
C ALA A 288 7.77 -8.49 8.67
N ALA A 289 7.90 -9.68 8.10
CA ALA A 289 7.08 -10.16 6.99
C ALA A 289 6.07 -11.23 7.43
N PHE A 290 4.84 -11.11 6.93
CA PHE A 290 3.74 -12.00 7.24
C PHE A 290 3.01 -12.44 5.97
N GLU A 291 2.69 -13.72 5.85
CA GLU A 291 2.01 -14.30 4.68
C GLU A 291 0.64 -14.88 5.03
N ILE A 292 -0.33 -14.68 4.15
CA ILE A 292 -1.57 -15.48 4.09
C ILE A 292 -1.49 -16.40 2.87
N MET A 293 -1.85 -17.67 3.06
CA MET A 293 -1.84 -18.66 1.99
C MET A 293 -3.06 -18.49 1.08
N TYR A 294 -2.89 -18.78 -0.21
CA TYR A 294 -3.91 -18.66 -1.25
C TYR A 294 -5.15 -19.52 -1.02
N ASP A 295 -5.02 -20.64 -0.29
CA ASP A 295 -6.13 -21.52 0.10
C ASP A 295 -6.83 -21.05 1.40
N ASP A 296 -6.17 -20.23 2.22
CA ASP A 296 -6.70 -19.67 3.48
C ASP A 296 -7.27 -18.24 3.30
N ALA A 297 -7.05 -17.62 2.14
CA ALA A 297 -7.47 -16.27 1.79
C ALA A 297 -8.97 -16.22 1.44
N PRO A 298 -9.81 -15.43 2.16
CA PRO A 298 -11.23 -15.31 1.84
C PRO A 298 -11.45 -14.61 0.49
N ASP A 299 -12.45 -15.07 -0.27
CA ASP A 299 -12.71 -14.61 -1.64
C ASP A 299 -12.94 -13.09 -1.71
N GLU A 300 -13.60 -12.54 -0.70
CA GLU A 300 -13.98 -11.13 -0.58
C GLU A 300 -12.79 -10.19 -0.32
N MET A 301 -11.60 -10.69 0.03
CA MET A 301 -10.43 -9.82 0.23
C MET A 301 -9.86 -9.26 -1.08
N TRP A 302 -10.15 -9.90 -2.22
CA TRP A 302 -9.49 -9.59 -3.49
C TRP A 302 -10.21 -8.48 -4.27
N ALA A 303 -9.45 -7.57 -4.90
CA ALA A 303 -9.96 -6.47 -5.72
C ALA A 303 -10.46 -6.95 -7.11
N GLY A 304 -11.37 -7.92 -7.11
CA GLY A 304 -11.80 -8.64 -8.31
C GLY A 304 -10.70 -9.53 -8.91
N ASP A 305 -10.90 -9.92 -10.17
CA ASP A 305 -10.12 -11.01 -10.76
C ASP A 305 -8.78 -10.59 -11.38
N LYS A 306 -8.42 -9.30 -11.47
CA LYS A 306 -7.16 -8.86 -12.15
C LYS A 306 -5.95 -9.57 -11.56
N ILE A 307 -5.75 -9.47 -10.24
CA ILE A 307 -4.58 -10.07 -9.59
C ILE A 307 -4.61 -11.61 -9.65
N ARG A 308 -5.78 -12.24 -9.48
CA ARG A 308 -5.93 -13.70 -9.60
C ARG A 308 -5.54 -14.21 -11.01
N ASN A 309 -5.92 -13.46 -12.05
CA ASN A 309 -5.58 -13.75 -13.45
C ASN A 309 -4.12 -13.44 -13.82
N LEU A 310 -3.44 -12.55 -13.09
CA LEU A 310 -2.00 -12.30 -13.22
C LEU A 310 -1.17 -13.39 -12.54
N LEU A 311 -1.62 -13.87 -11.37
CA LEU A 311 -0.99 -14.96 -10.63
C LEU A 311 -1.14 -16.30 -11.36
N LYS A 312 -2.35 -16.65 -11.84
CA LYS A 312 -2.62 -17.88 -12.64
C LYS A 312 -2.21 -19.22 -12.01
N THR A 313 -1.82 -19.24 -10.72
CA THR A 313 -1.53 -20.44 -9.91
C THR A 313 -2.78 -21.22 -9.47
N TYR A 314 -3.98 -20.66 -9.66
CA TYR A 314 -5.27 -21.27 -9.32
C TYR A 314 -5.94 -22.00 -10.52
N GLN A 315 -5.28 -23.01 -11.12
CA GLN A 315 -5.88 -23.87 -12.18
C GLN A 315 -5.51 -25.36 -12.04
#